data_AF-A0A1F6WY63-F1
#
_entry.id   AF-A0A1F6WY63-F1
#
_cell.length_a   1.000
_cell.length_b   1.000
_cell.length_c   1.000
_cell.angle_alpha   90.00
_cell.angle_beta   90.00
_cell.angle_gamma   90.00
#
_symmetry.space_group_name_H-M   'P 1'
#
loop_
_entity.id
_entity.type
_entity.pdbx_description
1 polymer ?
#
loop_
_entity_poly.entity_id
_entity_poly.type
_entity_poly.pdbx_seq_one_letter_code
_entity_poly.pdbx_strand_id
1 'polypeptide(L)' 'MKNNITNNKEKGFIELIIIIIIALLLMKYFGLTITGILNYFHLTWPEILNWLKQALNWFKDLVYSVL' A
#
# COMPACT_ATOMS: atom_id res chain seq x y z
N MET A 1 -35.35 1.33 -11.52
CA MET A 1 -34.00 1.93 -11.53
C MET A 1 -33.03 0.84 -11.06
N LYS A 2 -32.27 0.23 -11.97
CA LYS A 2 -31.46 -0.97 -11.69
C LYS A 2 -30.10 -0.52 -11.14
N ASN A 3 -29.67 -1.07 -10.01
CA ASN A 3 -28.55 -0.60 -9.20
C ASN A 3 -27.20 -0.76 -9.91
N ASN A 4 -26.57 0.37 -10.25
CA ASN A 4 -25.25 0.46 -10.90
C ASN A 4 -24.07 0.32 -9.92
N ILE A 5 -24.30 -0.22 -8.72
CA ILE A 5 -23.40 -0.08 -7.58
C ILE A 5 -22.19 -1.05 -7.66
N THR A 6 -22.31 -2.13 -8.43
CA THR A 6 -21.27 -3.17 -8.54
C THR A 6 -20.03 -2.72 -9.33
N ASN A 7 -20.19 -1.89 -10.35
CA ASN A 7 -19.08 -1.50 -11.25
C ASN A 7 -18.08 -0.51 -10.61
N ASN A 8 -18.47 0.19 -9.54
CA ASN A 8 -17.60 1.18 -8.90
C ASN A 8 -16.62 0.56 -7.90
N LYS A 9 -16.95 -0.59 -7.30
CA LYS A 9 -16.08 -1.26 -6.32
C LYS A 9 -14.85 -1.87 -6.98
N GLU A 10 -15.04 -2.57 -8.09
CA GLU A 10 -13.94 -3.15 -8.89
C GLU A 10 -13.02 -2.06 -9.44
N LYS A 11 -13.59 -0.93 -9.89
CA LYS A 11 -12.82 0.21 -10.38
C LYS A 11 -11.95 0.83 -9.28
N GLY A 12 -12.49 1.04 -8.07
CA GLY A 12 -11.72 1.58 -6.94
C GLY A 12 -10.60 0.65 -6.46
N PHE A 13 -10.81 -0.67 -6.55
CA PHE A 13 -9.77 -1.65 -6.22
C PHE A 13 -8.59 -1.65 -7.19
N ILE A 14 -8.90 -1.58 -8.49
CA ILE A 14 -7.88 -1.47 -9.53
C ILE A 14 -7.07 -0.17 -9.36
N GLU A 15 -7.75 0.93 -9.03
CA GLU A 15 -7.10 2.22 -8.76
C GLU A 15 -6.13 2.13 -7.57
N LEU A 16 -6.52 1.44 -6.50
CA LEU A 16 -5.68 1.16 -5.33
C LEU A 16 -4.44 0.33 -5.68
N ILE A 17 -4.60 -0.73 -6.47
CA ILE A 17 -3.48 -1.55 -6.94
C ILE A 17 -2.50 -0.71 -7.77
N ILE A 18 -3.01 0.14 -8.66
CA ILE A 18 -2.18 1.03 -9.47
C ILE A 18 -1.37 1.98 -8.59
N ILE A 19 -1.98 2.58 -7.57
CA ILE A 19 -1.30 3.47 -6.61
C ILE A 19 -0.17 2.72 -5.87
N ILE A 20 -0.42 1.49 -5.43
CA ILE A 20 0.59 0.67 -4.73
C ILE A 20 1.76 0.34 -5.67
N ILE A 21 1.47 -0.04 -6.92
CA ILE A 21 2.50 -0.32 -7.94
C ILE A 21 3.35 0.94 -8.20
N ILE A 22 2.73 2.11 -8.34
CA ILE A 22 3.43 3.39 -8.53
C ILE A 22 4.33 3.69 -7.33
N ALA A 23 3.84 3.52 -6.10
CA ALA A 23 4.64 3.74 -4.90
C ALA A 23 5.87 2.81 -4.83
N LEU A 24 5.70 1.53 -5.17
CA LEU A 24 6.80 0.57 -5.25
C LEU A 24 7.81 0.92 -6.35
N LEU A 25 7.32 1.38 -7.51
CA LEU A 25 8.17 1.84 -8.62
C LEU A 25 8.96 3.09 -8.23
N LEU A 26 8.36 4.05 -7.51
CA LEU A 26 9.07 5.23 -7.02
C LEU A 26 10.15 4.84 -6.00
N MET A 27 9.86 3.95 -5.05
CA MET A 27 10.87 3.43 -4.13
C MET A 27 12.06 2.79 -4.87
N LYS A 28 11.76 1.99 -5.91
CA LYS A 28 12.80 1.38 -6.76
C LYS A 28 13.58 2.43 -7.56
N TYR A 29 12.90 3.40 -8.16
CA TYR A 29 13.50 4.45 -9.01
C TYR A 29 14.45 5.36 -8.22
N PHE A 30 14.03 5.82 -7.04
CA PHE A 30 14.87 6.63 -6.17
C PHE A 30 15.97 5.84 -5.46
N GLY A 31 16.07 4.52 -5.71
CA GLY A 31 17.02 3.65 -5.00
C GLY A 31 16.82 3.70 -3.48
N LEU A 32 15.59 4.02 -3.03
CA LEU A 32 15.24 4.08 -1.63
C LEU A 32 15.25 2.66 -1.08
N THR A 33 16.41 2.26 -0.58
CA THR A 33 16.55 1.04 0.20
C THR A 33 15.88 1.25 1.55
N ILE A 34 15.38 0.16 2.13
CA ILE A 34 14.85 0.17 3.50
C ILE A 34 15.89 0.77 4.44
N THR A 35 17.18 0.50 4.22
CA THR A 35 18.31 1.11 4.94
C THR A 35 18.47 2.61 4.74
N GLY A 36 18.25 3.14 3.53
CA GLY A 36 18.25 4.59 3.28
C GLY A 36 17.11 5.30 4.00
N ILE A 37 15.92 4.69 4.02
CA ILE A 37 14.75 5.20 4.75
C ILE A 37 14.98 5.11 6.27
N LEU A 38 15.51 3.98 6.77
CA LEU A 38 15.90 3.81 8.18
C LEU A 38 16.83 4.93 8.64
N ASN A 39 17.86 5.21 7.84
CA ASN A 39 18.86 6.21 8.17
C ASN A 39 18.29 7.64 8.10
N TYR A 40 17.42 7.94 7.14
CA TYR A 40 16.77 9.25 7.03
C TYR A 40 15.79 9.53 8.18
N PHE A 41 15.03 8.53 8.62
CA PHE A 41 14.02 8.68 9.68
C PHE A 41 14.53 8.32 11.08
N HIS A 42 15.81 7.96 11.23
CA HIS A 42 16.39 7.46 12.49
C HIS A 42 15.57 6.29 13.08
N LEU A 43 14.96 5.50 12.21
CA LEU A 43 14.12 4.37 12.60
C LEU A 43 14.98 3.13 12.80
N THR A 44 14.55 2.28 13.72
CA THR A 44 15.18 0.99 13.97
C THR A 44 14.49 -0.12 13.16
N TRP A 45 15.20 -1.22 12.89
CA TRP A 45 14.65 -2.39 12.20
C TRP A 45 13.32 -2.92 12.79
N PRO A 46 13.16 -3.00 14.14
CA PRO A 46 11.90 -3.41 14.75
C PRO A 46 10.73 -2.48 14.43
N GLU A 47 10.96 -1.17 14.40
CA GLU A 47 9.93 -0.17 14.09
C GLU A 47 9.47 -0.27 12.64
N ILE A 48 10.39 -0.51 11.70
CA ILE A 48 10.02 -0.75 10.29
C ILE A 48 9.24 -2.05 10.14
N LEU A 49 9.64 -3.13 10.80
CA LEU A 49 8.88 -4.38 10.74
C LEU A 49 7.47 -4.22 11.32
N ASN A 50 7.33 -3.39 12.36
CA ASN A 50 6.03 -3.07 12.93
C ASN A 50 5.19 -2.20 11.99
N TRP A 51 5.79 -1.18 11.38
CA TRP A 51 5.14 -0.33 10.38
C TRP A 51 4.71 -1.14 9.15
N LEU A 52 5.56 -2.03 8.65
CA LEU A 52 5.26 -2.93 7.54
C LEU A 52 4.11 -3.88 7.88
N LYS A 53 4.09 -4.44 9.10
CA LYS A 53 2.98 -5.26 9.60
C LYS A 53 1.67 -4.47 9.63
N GLN A 54 1.69 -3.23 10.10
CA GLN A 54 0.50 -2.38 10.12
C GLN A 54 0.02 -2.05 8.71
N ALA A 55 0.92 -1.71 7.79
CA ALA A 55 0.62 -1.45 6.39
C ALA A 55 0.01 -2.69 5.70
N LEU A 56 0.54 -3.89 5.99
CA LEU A 56 0.01 -5.14 5.46
C LEU A 56 -1.36 -5.50 6.04
N ASN A 57 -1.59 -5.25 7.33
CA ASN A 57 -2.91 -5.46 7.93
C ASN A 57 -3.95 -4.49 7.35
N TRP A 58 -3.61 -3.21 7.22
CA TRP A 58 -4.48 -2.24 6.54
C TRP A 58 -4.77 -2.65 5.10
N PHE A 59 -3.77 -3.14 4.36
CA PHE A 59 -3.95 -3.62 3.00
C PHE A 59 -4.89 -4.84 2.95
N LYS A 60 -4.76 -5.78 3.88
CA LYS A 60 -5.69 -6.91 4.00
C LYS A 60 -7.11 -6.44 4.29
N ASP A 61 -7.30 -5.50 5.22
CA ASP A 61 -8.61 -4.95 5.55
C ASP A 61 -9.25 -4.25 4.34
N LEU A 62 -8.45 -3.54 3.53
CA LEU A 62 -8.94 -2.98 2.28
C LEU A 62 -9.38 -4.05 1.28
N VAL A 63 -8.59 -5.11 1.11
CA VAL A 63 -8.95 -6.22 0.20
C VAL A 63 -10.24 -6.89 0.68
N TYR A 64 -10.37 -7.17 1.98
CA TYR A 64 -11.59 -7.74 2.56
C TYR A 64 -12.80 -6.80 2.51
N SER A 65 -12.59 -5.48 2.59
CA SER A 65 -13.68 -4.51 2.45
C SER A 65 -14.20 -4.40 1.01
N VAL A 66 -13.37 -4.74 0.03
CA VAL A 66 -13.72 -4.67 -1.39
C VAL A 66 -14.36 -5.99 -1.86
N LEU A 67 -13.83 -7.13 -1.41
CA LEU A 67 -14.30 -8.48 -1.75
C LEU A 67 -15.67 -8.78 -1.11
#